data_AF-A0A957RXH5-F1
#
_entry.id   AF-A0A957RXH5-F1
#
_cell.length_a   1.000
_cell.length_b   1.000
_cell.length_c   1.000
_cell.angle_alpha   90.00
_cell.angle_beta   90.00
_cell.angle_gamma   90.00
#
_symmetry.space_group_name_H-M   'P 1'
#
loop_
_entity.id
_entity.type
_entity.pdbx_description
1 polymer ?
#
loop_
_entity_poly.entity_id
_entity_poly.type
_entity_poly.pdbx_seq_one_letter_code
_entity_poly.pdbx_strand_id
1 'polypeptide(L)' 'MTSKPFPQDFVWGTATSSYQIEGAWQADGKGESIWDRFAHTPGKIMDQSSGDVACDHYQRWPQDIALMKELGLHA' A
#
# COMPACT_ATOMS: atom_id res chain seq x y z
N MET A 1 31.71 -13.98 -11.01
CA MET A 1 30.83 -12.81 -11.23
C MET A 1 31.55 -11.59 -10.71
N THR A 2 31.68 -10.53 -11.49
CA THR A 2 32.23 -9.24 -11.04
C THR A 2 31.11 -8.41 -10.43
N SER A 3 31.29 -7.93 -9.19
CA SER A 3 30.32 -7.05 -8.54
C SER A 3 30.44 -5.61 -9.04
N LYS A 4 29.31 -4.95 -9.25
CA LYS A 4 29.23 -3.49 -9.46
C LYS A 4 28.49 -2.90 -8.25
N PRO A 5 29.19 -2.24 -7.32
CA PRO A 5 28.53 -1.63 -6.16
C PRO A 5 27.70 -0.42 -6.61
N PHE A 6 26.62 -0.14 -5.89
CA PHE A 6 25.88 1.11 -6.01
C PHE A 6 26.69 2.27 -5.42
N PRO A 7 26.42 3.53 -5.81
CA PRO A 7 26.95 4.70 -5.13
C PRO A 7 26.64 4.67 -3.63
N GLN A 8 27.52 5.25 -2.82
CA GLN A 8 27.40 5.24 -1.35
C GLN A 8 26.15 5.98 -0.84
N ASP A 9 25.64 6.91 -1.63
CA ASP A 9 24.48 7.76 -1.38
C ASP A 9 23.21 7.27 -2.10
N PHE A 10 23.23 6.05 -2.66
CA PHE A 10 22.05 5.47 -3.26
C PHE A 10 20.98 5.17 -2.19
N VAL A 11 19.77 5.68 -2.41
CA VAL A 11 18.64 5.51 -1.49
C VAL A 11 17.80 4.31 -1.91
N TRP A 12 17.69 3.33 -1.03
CA TRP A 12 16.80 2.19 -1.19
C TRP A 12 15.46 2.47 -0.51
N GLY A 13 14.37 2.22 -1.22
CA GLY A 13 13.04 2.40 -0.68
C GLY A 13 12.03 1.43 -1.27
N THR A 14 10.80 1.55 -0.79
CA THR A 14 9.64 0.82 -1.32
C THR A 14 8.50 1.78 -1.62
N ALA A 15 7.47 1.32 -2.33
CA ALA A 15 6.34 2.15 -2.69
C ALA A 15 5.02 1.38 -2.61
N THR A 16 3.96 2.11 -2.30
CA THR A 16 2.58 1.61 -2.21
C THR A 16 1.62 2.65 -2.81
N SER A 17 0.33 2.32 -2.89
CA SER A 17 -0.72 3.30 -3.19
C SER A 17 -1.88 3.14 -2.21
N SER A 18 -2.54 4.24 -1.85
CA SER A 18 -3.54 4.30 -0.77
C SER A 18 -4.60 3.20 -0.87
N TYR A 19 -5.35 3.15 -1.98
CA TYR A 19 -6.45 2.18 -2.14
C TYR A 19 -6.00 0.72 -2.10
N GLN A 20 -4.74 0.44 -2.44
CA GLN A 20 -4.21 -0.93 -2.45
C GLN A 20 -3.82 -1.44 -1.05
N ILE A 21 -3.56 -0.55 -0.09
CA ILE A 21 -3.06 -0.97 1.24
C ILE A 21 -3.89 -0.47 2.42
N GLU A 22 -4.50 0.71 2.32
CA GLU A 22 -5.10 1.41 3.48
C GLU A 22 -6.29 0.66 4.06
N GLY A 23 -7.27 0.29 3.23
CA GLY A 23 -8.56 -0.18 3.73
C GLY A 23 -9.39 0.98 4.28
N ALA A 24 -10.17 0.70 5.32
CA ALA A 24 -10.96 1.68 6.07
C ALA A 24 -11.81 2.60 5.17
N TRP A 25 -12.42 2.03 4.12
CA TRP A 25 -12.93 2.79 2.99
C TRP A 25 -14.05 3.82 3.29
N GLN A 26 -14.72 3.71 4.44
CA GLN A 26 -15.72 4.67 4.95
C GLN A 26 -15.39 5.23 6.34
N ALA A 27 -14.18 4.99 6.86
CA ALA A 27 -13.79 5.50 8.17
C ALA A 27 -13.59 7.02 8.14
N ASP A 28 -13.81 7.65 9.29
CA ASP A 28 -13.36 9.01 9.61
C ASP A 28 -13.70 10.10 8.57
N GLY A 29 -14.83 9.93 7.87
CA GLY A 29 -15.33 10.88 6.89
C GLY A 29 -14.70 10.78 5.51
N LYS A 30 -13.96 9.70 5.19
CA LYS A 30 -13.45 9.44 3.84
C LYS A 30 -14.59 9.44 2.81
N GLY A 31 -14.39 10.19 1.72
CA GLY A 31 -15.28 10.18 0.56
C GLY A 31 -15.09 8.96 -0.34
N GLU A 32 -16.12 8.65 -1.13
CA GLU A 32 -16.05 7.62 -2.18
C GLU A 32 -15.10 8.07 -3.31
N SER A 33 -14.12 7.23 -3.64
CA SER A 33 -13.26 7.39 -4.82
C SER A 33 -13.83 6.64 -6.03
N ILE A 34 -13.27 6.90 -7.22
CA ILE A 34 -13.65 6.15 -8.42
C ILE A 34 -13.34 4.65 -8.30
N TRP A 35 -12.32 4.27 -7.53
CA TRP A 35 -11.95 2.86 -7.31
C TRP A 35 -12.92 2.17 -6.36
N ASP A 36 -13.40 2.87 -5.32
CA ASP A 36 -14.48 2.36 -4.46
C ASP A 36 -15.70 1.99 -5.32
N ARG A 37 -16.14 2.91 -6.19
CA ARG A 37 -17.27 2.67 -7.11
C ARG A 37 -17.01 1.53 -8.08
N PHE A 38 -15.84 1.52 -8.70
CA PHE A 38 -15.47 0.51 -9.69
C PHE A 38 -15.41 -0.89 -9.08
N ALA A 39 -14.79 -1.04 -7.92
CA ALA A 39 -14.64 -2.32 -7.25
C ALA A 39 -15.98 -2.91 -6.75
N HIS A 40 -16.89 -2.05 -6.29
CA HIS A 40 -18.25 -2.45 -5.90
C HIS A 40 -19.19 -2.75 -7.09
N THR A 41 -18.73 -2.58 -8.33
CA THR A 41 -19.52 -2.91 -9.52
C THR A 41 -19.30 -4.37 -9.92
N PRO A 42 -20.34 -5.24 -9.94
CA PRO A 42 -20.19 -6.65 -10.27
C PRO A 42 -19.46 -6.88 -11.61
N GLY A 43 -18.51 -7.81 -11.61
CA GLY A 43 -17.73 -8.19 -12.79
C GLY A 43 -16.64 -7.20 -13.22
N LYS A 44 -16.39 -6.12 -12.47
CA LYS A 44 -15.27 -5.18 -12.73
C LYS A 44 -13.96 -5.62 -12.11
N ILE A 45 -14.01 -6.30 -10.97
CA ILE A 45 -12.87 -6.99 -10.37
C ILE A 45 -13.04 -8.49 -10.62
N MET A 46 -11.98 -9.14 -11.10
CA MET A 46 -11.98 -10.53 -11.56
C MET A 46 -12.49 -11.51 -10.50
N ASP A 47 -12.10 -11.30 -9.24
CA ASP A 47 -12.48 -12.13 -8.09
C ASP A 47 -13.56 -11.49 -7.21
N GLN A 48 -14.15 -10.37 -7.65
CA GLN A 48 -15.15 -9.59 -6.92
C GLN A 48 -14.65 -8.98 -5.59
N SER A 49 -13.33 -8.91 -5.38
CA SER A 49 -12.76 -8.22 -4.21
C SER A 49 -12.87 -6.68 -4.31
N SER A 50 -12.65 -6.01 -3.19
CA SER A 50 -12.56 -4.55 -3.09
C SER A 50 -11.41 -4.12 -2.18
N GLY A 51 -11.08 -2.83 -2.20
CA GLY A 51 -10.11 -2.21 -1.30
C GLY A 51 -10.66 -1.86 0.08
N ASP A 52 -11.83 -2.39 0.47
CA ASP A 52 -12.52 -2.01 1.71
C ASP A 52 -11.68 -2.23 2.97
N VAL A 53 -10.93 -3.34 2.99
CA VAL A 53 -10.02 -3.74 4.06
C VAL A 53 -8.57 -3.73 3.58
N ALA A 54 -8.30 -4.23 2.36
CA ALA A 54 -6.97 -4.31 1.77
C ALA A 54 -5.94 -4.95 2.73
N CYS A 55 -4.82 -4.27 3.02
CA CYS A 55 -3.82 -4.70 4.01
C CYS A 55 -4.11 -4.17 5.42
N ASP A 56 -5.19 -3.40 5.60
CA ASP A 56 -5.55 -2.73 6.84
C ASP A 56 -4.46 -1.75 7.33
N HIS A 57 -3.70 -1.17 6.40
CA HIS A 57 -2.63 -0.22 6.70
C HIS A 57 -3.14 1.01 7.44
N TYR A 58 -4.40 1.43 7.22
CA TYR A 58 -4.99 2.55 7.95
C TYR A 58 -4.91 2.36 9.48
N GLN A 59 -5.11 1.12 9.95
CA GLN A 59 -5.02 0.78 11.38
C GLN A 59 -3.64 0.27 11.77
N ARG A 60 -2.90 -0.32 10.83
CA ARG A 60 -1.63 -1.05 11.07
C ARG A 60 -0.38 -0.31 10.63
N TRP A 61 -0.50 0.95 10.21
CA TRP A 61 0.64 1.75 9.76
C TRP A 61 1.82 1.76 10.75
N PRO A 62 1.63 1.77 12.10
CA PRO A 62 2.78 1.73 13.00
C PRO A 62 3.62 0.45 12.86
N GLN A 63 2.96 -0.69 12.61
CA GLN A 63 3.61 -1.98 12.36
C GLN A 63 4.31 -1.98 11.01
N ASP A 64 3.68 -1.43 9.97
CA ASP A 64 4.27 -1.40 8.64
C ASP A 64 5.52 -0.50 8.58
N ILE A 65 5.50 0.65 9.28
CA ILE A 65 6.71 1.49 9.45
C ILE A 65 7.81 0.73 10.20
N ALA A 66 7.46 -0.04 11.23
CA ALA A 66 8.43 -0.81 11.99
C ALA A 66 9.11 -1.88 11.11
N LEU A 67 8.35 -2.55 10.23
CA LEU A 67 8.88 -3.51 9.26
C LEU A 67 9.82 -2.85 8.24
N MET A 68 9.44 -1.68 7.69
CA MET A 68 10.30 -0.95 6.76
C MET A 68 11.63 -0.53 7.40
N LYS A 69 11.60 -0.16 8.68
CA LYS A 69 12.80 0.14 9.45
C LYS A 69 13.67 -1.11 9.68
N GLU A 70 13.07 -2.24 10.01
CA GLU A 70 13.79 -3.52 10.19
C GLU A 70 14.48 -3.96 8.89
N LEU A 71 13.83 -3.75 7.74
CA LEU A 71 14.41 -4.01 6.41
C LEU A 71 15.55 -3.06 6.03
N GLY A 72 15.75 -1.96 6.76
CA GLY A 72 16.79 -0.97 6.44
C GLY A 72 16.43 -0.08 5.24
N LEU A 73 15.14 0.18 5.01
CA LEU A 73 14.71 1.12 3.98
C LEU A 73 14.99 2.57 4.40
N HIS A 74 15.30 3.39 3.41
CA HIS A 74 15.65 4.80 3.56
C HIS A 74 14.69 5.73 2.80
N ALA A 75 13.71 5.18 2.10
CA ALA A 75 12.61 5.87 1.44
C ALA A 75 11.33 5.03 1.41
#